data_AF-A0AB38JGZ4-F1
#
_entry.id   AF-A0AB38JGZ4-F1
#
_cell.length_a   1.000
_cell.length_b   1.000
_cell.length_c   1.000
_cell.angle_alpha   90.00
_cell.angle_beta   90.00
_cell.angle_gamma   90.00
#
_symmetry.space_group_name_H-M   'P 1'
#
loop_
_entity.id
_entity.type
_entity.pdbx_description
1 polymer ?
#
loop_
_entity_poly.entity_id
_entity_poly.type
_entity_poly.pdbx_seq_one_letter_code
_entity_poly.pdbx_strand_id
1 'polypeptide(L)'
;MTLTVDTSACVIDHEGRTYGMTAAGDIELTGEVAGWMRVIAAWILAGDDVEERARSLDPARADQVRRVRSAMLSLGLLREAPVAGRVRLLGETELLQRAVARSGRALPECSLAVGPVGGRWLIDEVREHPERTYGAVLLRDGAALVVGPAPGAELLPVLVAAAERGVEAGRPEGHVLRLAVAQLVRRAASGRTDPWRATTVTADGTVLTRISPHPWQAGQPEATGPFEERAMTLVDPDFGVVRLIEEADLPQVPRHHSRALVACDAVTDRRDVEVVGEGADFAEARADAVRRALAIRAESVLDPRRVLDAAGRAVAAPTATLEQLRAAVRDIVAAPAECTVPGRRLADSATVRIPVSLAFRCSDAPPATGGLGVAATEEEALRLAVEAAPTSDPRAVVVDLDHDPVVARLGLVVRKVVILP
;
A
#
# COMPACT_ATOMS: atom_id res chain seq x y z
N MET A 1 -10.31 -14.50 22.64
CA MET A 1 -9.98 -13.26 23.37
C MET A 1 -10.74 -13.30 24.68
N THR A 2 -10.03 -13.49 25.79
CA THR A 2 -10.61 -13.60 27.14
C THR A 2 -11.08 -12.21 27.57
N LEU A 3 -12.38 -12.06 27.79
CA LEU A 3 -12.98 -10.85 28.32
C LEU A 3 -12.69 -10.83 29.82
N THR A 4 -11.58 -10.22 30.24
CA THR A 4 -11.32 -9.99 31.66
C THR A 4 -12.22 -8.83 32.10
N VAL A 5 -13.31 -9.17 32.78
CA VAL A 5 -14.25 -8.22 33.34
C VAL A 5 -13.89 -8.06 34.82
N ASP A 6 -13.73 -6.83 35.29
CA ASP A 6 -13.57 -6.53 36.71
C ASP A 6 -14.97 -6.44 37.34
N THR A 7 -15.32 -7.39 38.21
CA THR A 7 -16.68 -7.65 38.72
C THR A 7 -16.87 -7.35 40.19
N SER A 8 -16.36 -6.24 40.68
CA SER A 8 -16.68 -5.80 42.05
C SER A 8 -18.17 -5.50 42.31
N ALA A 9 -19.08 -5.66 41.34
CA ALA A 9 -20.51 -5.85 41.59
C ALA A 9 -21.22 -6.44 40.36
N CYS A 10 -21.90 -7.59 40.47
CA CYS A 10 -23.28 -7.66 39.95
C CYS A 10 -24.07 -8.85 40.45
N VAL A 11 -25.28 -8.49 40.90
CA VAL A 11 -26.18 -9.20 41.80
C VAL A 11 -27.55 -8.55 41.71
N ILE A 12 -28.50 -9.16 40.97
CA ILE A 12 -29.85 -8.64 40.74
C ILE A 12 -30.98 -9.77 40.60
N ASP A 13 -32.20 -9.57 41.11
CA ASP A 13 -33.19 -10.60 41.53
C ASP A 13 -34.53 -10.65 40.75
N HIS A 14 -35.60 -11.12 41.43
CA HIS A 14 -36.88 -11.67 40.97
C HIS A 14 -37.72 -10.79 40.03
N GLU A 15 -37.23 -9.59 39.74
CA GLU A 15 -37.81 -8.55 38.89
C GLU A 15 -36.97 -8.27 37.63
N GLY A 16 -36.03 -9.14 37.25
CA GLY A 16 -35.32 -9.08 35.96
C GLY A 16 -33.88 -8.62 36.05
N ARG A 17 -33.11 -9.32 36.87
CA ARG A 17 -31.91 -8.77 37.46
C ARG A 17 -30.91 -9.99 37.69
N THR A 18 -29.56 -9.85 37.82
CA THR A 18 -28.52 -10.97 37.80
C THR A 18 -27.38 -10.97 38.87
N TYR A 19 -27.07 -12.08 39.60
CA TYR A 19 -26.06 -12.26 40.72
C TYR A 19 -24.80 -13.14 40.49
N GLY A 20 -23.58 -12.68 40.90
CA GLY A 20 -22.24 -13.19 40.56
C GLY A 20 -21.17 -13.40 41.68
N MET A 21 -19.89 -13.42 41.23
CA MET A 21 -18.59 -13.82 41.83
C MET A 21 -18.55 -15.11 42.68
N THR A 22 -17.93 -16.17 42.14
CA THR A 22 -17.51 -17.36 42.90
C THR A 22 -16.24 -17.08 43.71
N ALA A 23 -15.93 -17.91 44.72
CA ALA A 23 -14.75 -17.79 45.57
C ALA A 23 -13.40 -17.83 44.80
N ALA A 24 -13.42 -18.20 43.52
CA ALA A 24 -12.27 -18.24 42.62
C ALA A 24 -12.10 -16.99 41.73
N GLY A 25 -13.04 -16.02 41.77
CA GLY A 25 -12.94 -14.77 41.00
C GLY A 25 -13.47 -14.85 39.56
N ASP A 26 -14.01 -15.98 39.11
CA ASP A 26 -14.60 -16.11 37.77
C ASP A 26 -16.08 -15.69 37.73
N ILE A 27 -16.49 -15.15 36.59
CA ILE A 27 -17.81 -14.53 36.35
C ILE A 27 -18.66 -15.48 35.53
N GLU A 28 -19.82 -15.86 36.05
CA GLU A 28 -20.79 -16.67 35.31
C GLU A 28 -22.10 -15.89 35.09
N LEU A 29 -22.34 -15.50 33.84
CA LEU A 29 -23.58 -14.83 33.41
C LEU A 29 -24.63 -15.90 33.08
N THR A 30 -25.71 -16.00 33.86
CA THR A 30 -26.80 -16.97 33.66
C THR A 30 -28.13 -16.29 33.30
N GLY A 31 -28.97 -16.96 32.48
CA GLY A 31 -30.32 -16.51 32.13
C GLY A 31 -30.48 -15.85 30.74
N GLU A 32 -31.72 -15.49 30.40
CA GLU A 32 -32.11 -14.94 29.08
C GLU A 32 -31.45 -13.59 28.78
N VAL A 33 -31.30 -12.73 29.80
CA VAL A 33 -30.60 -11.43 29.70
C VAL A 33 -29.12 -11.61 29.35
N ALA A 34 -28.45 -12.60 29.94
CA ALA A 34 -27.07 -12.93 29.60
C ALA A 34 -26.93 -13.41 28.14
N GLY A 35 -27.91 -14.18 27.66
CA GLY A 35 -28.03 -14.56 26.26
C GLY A 35 -28.12 -13.33 25.35
N TRP A 36 -29.01 -12.39 25.68
CA TRP A 36 -29.15 -11.14 24.94
C TRP A 36 -27.90 -10.26 24.99
N MET A 37 -27.21 -10.16 26.13
CA MET A 37 -25.95 -9.42 26.23
C MET A 37 -24.86 -10.01 25.32
N ARG A 38 -24.74 -11.34 25.25
CA ARG A 38 -23.81 -12.03 24.34
C ARG A 38 -24.17 -11.81 22.88
N VAL A 39 -25.46 -11.90 22.55
CA VAL A 39 -25.98 -11.69 21.19
C VAL A 39 -25.75 -10.24 20.75
N ILE A 40 -26.07 -9.26 21.60
CA ILE A 40 -25.85 -7.83 21.34
C ILE A 40 -24.35 -7.55 21.19
N ALA A 41 -23.50 -8.12 22.04
CA ALA A 41 -22.05 -7.98 21.92
C ALA A 41 -21.53 -8.62 20.61
N ALA A 42 -22.04 -9.79 20.22
CA ALA A 42 -21.69 -10.44 18.97
C ALA A 42 -22.12 -9.62 17.75
N TRP A 43 -23.32 -9.02 17.77
CA TRP A 43 -23.78 -8.09 16.74
C TRP A 43 -22.88 -6.86 16.64
N ILE A 44 -22.51 -6.25 17.77
CA ILE A 44 -21.59 -5.12 17.80
C ILE A 44 -20.21 -5.51 17.24
N LEU A 45 -19.68 -6.68 17.60
CA LEU A 45 -18.41 -7.19 17.08
C LEU A 45 -18.48 -7.49 15.57
N ALA A 46 -19.64 -7.95 15.08
CA ALA A 46 -19.91 -8.17 13.66
C ALA A 46 -20.20 -6.86 12.90
N GLY A 47 -20.39 -5.73 13.59
CA GLY A 47 -20.72 -4.44 13.00
C GLY A 47 -22.21 -4.27 12.65
N ASP A 48 -23.07 -5.13 13.16
CA ASP A 48 -24.51 -5.09 12.97
C ASP A 48 -25.16 -4.02 13.85
N ASP A 49 -26.21 -3.37 13.33
CA ASP A 49 -27.00 -2.39 14.05
C ASP A 49 -28.00 -3.10 14.97
N VAL A 50 -27.82 -2.94 16.28
CA VAL A 50 -28.65 -3.60 17.30
C VAL A 50 -30.12 -3.20 17.17
N GLU A 51 -30.41 -1.97 16.74
CA GLU A 51 -31.77 -1.47 16.57
C GLU A 51 -32.40 -2.01 15.28
N GLU A 52 -31.61 -2.16 14.21
CA GLU A 52 -32.04 -2.82 12.97
C GLU A 52 -32.28 -4.31 13.18
N ARG A 53 -31.39 -5.00 13.91
CA ARG A 53 -31.57 -6.40 14.32
C ARG A 53 -32.77 -6.55 15.24
N ALA A 54 -32.97 -5.64 16.20
CA ALA A 54 -34.17 -5.63 17.04
C ALA A 54 -35.46 -5.51 16.21
N ARG A 55 -35.49 -4.67 15.17
CA ARG A 55 -36.65 -4.55 14.27
C ARG A 55 -36.94 -5.81 13.45
N SER A 56 -35.96 -6.69 13.25
CA SER A 56 -36.16 -7.99 12.58
C SER A 56 -36.72 -9.07 13.50
N LEU A 57 -36.81 -8.79 14.81
CA LEU A 57 -37.41 -9.68 15.79
C LEU A 57 -38.89 -9.34 15.99
N ASP A 58 -39.62 -10.24 16.64
CA ASP A 58 -40.96 -9.92 17.12
C ASP A 58 -40.91 -8.74 18.14
N PRO A 59 -42.01 -7.98 18.28
CA PRO A 59 -42.01 -6.75 19.09
C PRO A 59 -41.56 -6.95 20.54
N ALA A 60 -41.91 -8.08 21.17
CA ALA A 60 -41.56 -8.37 22.54
C ALA A 60 -40.05 -8.58 22.71
N ARG A 61 -39.41 -9.30 21.78
CA ARG A 61 -37.96 -9.49 21.76
C ARG A 61 -37.21 -8.23 21.34
N ALA A 62 -37.75 -7.44 20.43
CA ALA A 62 -37.19 -6.15 20.04
C ALA A 62 -37.08 -5.22 21.26
N ASP A 63 -38.14 -5.13 22.06
CA ASP A 63 -38.15 -4.33 23.29
C ASP A 63 -37.21 -4.89 24.35
N GLN A 64 -37.08 -6.22 24.44
CA GLN A 64 -36.12 -6.86 25.33
C GLN A 64 -34.68 -6.50 24.95
N VAL A 65 -34.33 -6.56 23.66
CA VAL A 65 -33.01 -6.14 23.16
C VAL A 65 -32.71 -4.68 23.52
N ARG A 66 -33.69 -3.78 23.32
CA ARG A 66 -33.53 -2.35 23.65
C ARG A 66 -33.30 -2.14 25.15
N ARG A 67 -34.09 -2.80 26.01
CA ARG A 67 -33.94 -2.73 27.46
C ARG A 67 -32.58 -3.24 27.92
N VAL A 68 -32.14 -4.39 27.39
CA VAL A 68 -30.82 -4.96 27.71
C VAL A 68 -29.69 -4.04 27.24
N ARG A 69 -29.76 -3.50 26.01
CA ARG A 69 -28.79 -2.52 25.52
C ARG A 69 -28.72 -1.27 26.40
N SER A 70 -29.87 -0.73 26.80
CA SER A 70 -29.95 0.44 27.68
C SER A 70 -29.32 0.14 29.04
N ALA A 71 -29.60 -1.03 29.63
CA ALA A 71 -28.99 -1.46 30.88
C ALA A 71 -27.47 -1.62 30.75
N MET A 72 -27.00 -2.19 29.64
CA MET A 72 -25.57 -2.31 29.35
C MET A 72 -24.88 -0.93 29.24
N LEU A 73 -25.55 0.08 28.65
CA LEU A 73 -25.05 1.46 28.61
C LEU A 73 -24.99 2.10 30.00
N SER A 74 -26.07 1.99 30.78
CA SER A 74 -26.14 2.55 32.14
C SER A 74 -25.14 1.91 33.12
N LEU A 75 -24.81 0.63 32.93
CA LEU A 75 -23.80 -0.09 33.70
C LEU A 75 -22.36 0.17 33.21
N GLY A 76 -22.18 0.98 32.16
CA GLY A 76 -20.87 1.25 31.56
C GLY A 76 -20.24 0.04 30.84
N LEU A 77 -20.98 -1.06 30.72
CA LEU A 77 -20.60 -2.25 29.94
C LEU A 77 -20.55 -1.95 28.45
N LEU A 78 -21.41 -1.02 28.01
CA LEU A 78 -21.28 -0.26 26.78
C LEU A 78 -20.95 1.18 27.19
N ARG A 79 -19.91 1.77 26.62
CA ARG A 79 -19.62 3.19 26.85
C ARG A 79 -20.58 4.02 25.98
N GLU A 80 -21.22 5.04 26.55
CA GLU A 80 -21.71 6.16 25.73
C GLU A 80 -20.53 6.69 24.92
N ALA A 81 -20.74 6.93 23.62
CA ALA A 81 -19.69 7.45 22.75
C ALA A 81 -19.13 8.72 23.42
N PRO A 82 -17.87 8.72 23.89
CA PRO A 82 -17.28 9.93 24.45
C PRO A 82 -17.31 11.00 23.36
N VAL A 83 -17.59 12.24 23.75
CA VAL A 83 -17.58 13.40 22.83
C VAL A 83 -16.27 13.35 22.05
N ALA A 84 -16.40 13.04 20.76
CA ALA A 84 -15.28 12.84 19.86
C ALA A 84 -14.45 14.13 19.77
N GLY A 85 -13.15 14.01 19.46
CA GLY A 85 -12.50 15.10 18.73
C GLY A 85 -13.35 15.45 17.51
N ARG A 86 -13.33 16.69 17.01
CA ARG A 86 -14.15 17.08 15.85
C ARG A 86 -13.75 16.23 14.64
N VAL A 87 -14.42 15.10 14.41
CA VAL A 87 -14.18 14.24 13.26
C VAL A 87 -14.82 14.91 12.05
N ARG A 88 -13.99 15.33 11.09
CA ARG A 88 -14.46 15.87 9.82
C ARG A 88 -14.73 14.70 8.87
N LEU A 89 -15.85 14.74 8.16
CA LEU A 89 -16.23 13.70 7.21
C LEU A 89 -16.19 14.27 5.79
N LEU A 90 -15.58 13.54 4.86
CA LEU A 90 -15.37 13.96 3.48
C LEU A 90 -15.88 12.91 2.50
N GLY A 91 -16.38 13.34 1.34
CA GLY A 91 -16.92 12.45 0.31
C GLY A 91 -18.26 11.83 0.69
N GLU A 92 -18.39 10.50 0.62
CA GLU A 92 -19.62 9.78 1.00
C GLU A 92 -19.80 9.70 2.53
N THR A 93 -20.41 10.75 3.10
CA THR A 93 -20.42 10.96 4.55
C THR A 93 -21.46 10.16 5.32
N GLU A 94 -22.59 9.76 4.74
CA GLU A 94 -23.67 9.08 5.49
C GLU A 94 -23.25 7.73 6.10
N LEU A 95 -22.41 6.98 5.40
CA LEU A 95 -21.90 5.70 5.90
C LEU A 95 -20.87 5.91 7.00
N LEU A 96 -20.02 6.93 6.85
CA LEU A 96 -19.07 7.34 7.89
C LEU A 96 -19.78 7.80 9.15
N GLN A 97 -20.79 8.68 9.03
CA GLN A 97 -21.59 9.16 10.17
C GLN A 97 -22.19 7.99 10.94
N ARG A 98 -22.82 7.03 10.24
CA ARG A 98 -23.38 5.83 10.83
C ARG A 98 -22.30 4.96 11.49
N ALA A 99 -21.17 4.73 10.84
CA ALA A 99 -20.10 3.90 11.39
C ALA A 99 -19.43 4.53 12.62
N VAL A 100 -19.19 5.85 12.61
CA VAL A 100 -18.67 6.59 13.76
C VAL A 100 -19.64 6.50 14.93
N ALA A 101 -20.92 6.81 14.70
CA ALA A 101 -21.96 6.70 15.72
C ALA A 101 -22.10 5.27 16.28
N ARG A 102 -22.04 4.25 15.41
CA ARG A 102 -22.10 2.83 15.78
C ARG A 102 -20.87 2.36 16.56
N SER A 103 -19.70 2.97 16.33
CA SER A 103 -18.46 2.52 16.97
C SER A 103 -18.47 2.69 18.49
N GLY A 104 -19.17 3.71 19.00
CA GLY A 104 -19.16 4.05 20.44
C GLY A 104 -17.78 4.44 20.97
N ARG A 105 -16.77 4.65 20.12
CA ARG A 105 -15.39 4.95 20.50
C ARG A 105 -15.12 6.45 20.44
N ALA A 106 -14.31 6.95 21.38
CA ALA A 106 -13.70 8.26 21.24
C ALA A 106 -12.73 8.20 20.05
N LEU A 107 -12.98 9.03 19.04
CA LEU A 107 -12.05 9.18 17.92
C LEU A 107 -11.16 10.41 18.16
N PRO A 108 -9.86 10.33 17.83
CA PRO A 108 -9.01 11.51 17.80
C PRO A 108 -9.49 12.50 16.74
N GLU A 109 -9.04 13.75 16.82
CA GLU A 109 -9.29 14.74 15.77
C GLU A 109 -8.65 14.26 14.45
N CYS A 110 -9.50 13.95 13.48
CA CYS A 110 -9.10 13.45 12.19
C CYS A 110 -10.18 13.72 11.13
N SER A 111 -9.77 13.65 9.87
CA SER A 111 -10.67 13.69 8.72
C SER A 111 -10.82 12.27 8.14
N LEU A 112 -12.04 11.75 8.13
CA LEU A 112 -12.35 10.45 7.54
C LEU A 112 -13.04 10.64 6.20
N ALA A 113 -12.56 9.92 5.19
CA ALA A 113 -12.91 10.17 3.81
C ALA A 113 -13.37 8.89 3.11
N VAL A 114 -14.40 8.96 2.26
CA VAL A 114 -14.83 7.84 1.41
C VAL A 114 -15.08 8.36 0.00
N GLY A 115 -14.47 7.74 -1.01
CA GLY A 115 -14.72 8.10 -2.41
C GLY A 115 -13.80 7.37 -3.39
N PRO A 116 -13.92 7.66 -4.70
CA PRO A 116 -13.24 6.90 -5.75
C PRO A 116 -11.71 7.03 -5.68
N VAL A 117 -10.99 5.92 -5.93
CA VAL A 117 -9.52 5.85 -5.87
C VAL A 117 -8.82 6.81 -6.83
N GLY A 118 -9.40 7.06 -8.01
CA GLY A 118 -8.86 8.01 -9.01
C GLY A 118 -9.29 9.47 -8.80
N GLY A 119 -10.06 9.76 -7.76
CA GLY A 119 -10.56 11.12 -7.50
C GLY A 119 -9.47 12.04 -6.91
N ARG A 120 -9.25 13.20 -7.51
CA ARG A 120 -8.28 14.20 -6.99
C ARG A 120 -8.78 14.96 -5.75
N TRP A 121 -10.07 14.91 -5.44
CA TRP A 121 -10.69 15.65 -4.35
C TRP A 121 -9.99 15.49 -2.99
N LEU A 122 -9.57 14.26 -2.63
CA LEU A 122 -8.88 14.02 -1.37
C LEU A 122 -7.41 14.46 -1.45
N ILE A 123 -6.77 14.28 -2.59
CA ILE A 123 -5.39 14.73 -2.83
C ILE A 123 -5.31 16.25 -2.66
N ASP A 124 -6.27 16.98 -3.22
CA ASP A 124 -6.31 18.44 -3.15
C ASP A 124 -6.62 18.94 -1.73
N GLU A 125 -7.59 18.33 -1.02
CA GLU A 125 -7.86 18.65 0.40
C GLU A 125 -6.62 18.39 1.29
N VAL A 126 -5.92 17.29 1.08
CA VAL A 126 -4.71 16.96 1.86
C VAL A 126 -3.57 17.94 1.54
N ARG A 127 -3.44 18.43 0.31
CA ARG A 127 -2.45 19.46 -0.06
C ARG A 127 -2.71 20.80 0.61
N GLU A 128 -3.97 21.19 0.74
CA GLU A 128 -4.36 22.45 1.39
C GLU A 128 -4.16 22.40 2.91
N HIS A 129 -4.23 21.20 3.50
CA HIS A 129 -4.19 20.99 4.94
C HIS A 129 -3.31 19.78 5.33
N PRO A 130 -1.99 19.81 5.04
CA PRO A 130 -1.09 18.67 5.21
C PRO A 130 -0.82 18.31 6.68
N GLU A 131 -1.06 19.24 7.60
CA GLU A 131 -0.85 19.08 9.04
C GLU A 131 -1.91 18.20 9.72
N ARG A 132 -3.06 18.00 9.08
CA ARG A 132 -4.18 17.25 9.65
C ARG A 132 -3.98 15.75 9.51
N THR A 133 -4.63 14.98 10.37
CA THR A 133 -4.66 13.52 10.25
C THR A 133 -5.83 13.09 9.36
N TYR A 134 -5.55 12.25 8.36
CA TYR A 134 -6.53 11.73 7.42
C TYR A 134 -6.54 10.22 7.42
N GLY A 135 -7.71 9.62 7.25
CA GLY A 135 -7.85 8.23 6.83
C GLY A 135 -8.94 8.12 5.76
N ALA A 136 -8.77 7.19 4.83
CA ALA A 136 -9.62 7.12 3.65
C ALA A 136 -10.01 5.69 3.27
N VAL A 137 -11.23 5.54 2.76
CA VAL A 137 -11.67 4.39 1.98
C VAL A 137 -11.71 4.81 0.51
N LEU A 138 -10.81 4.24 -0.28
CA LEU A 138 -10.71 4.47 -1.71
C LEU A 138 -11.47 3.37 -2.45
N LEU A 139 -12.49 3.77 -3.21
CA LEU A 139 -13.40 2.87 -3.92
C LEU A 139 -12.83 2.47 -5.27
N ARG A 140 -12.83 1.17 -5.55
CA ARG A 140 -12.47 0.58 -6.84
C ARG A 140 -13.50 -0.48 -7.24
N ASP A 141 -13.41 -0.98 -8.46
CA ASP A 141 -14.31 -2.05 -8.89
C ASP A 141 -14.13 -3.31 -8.02
N GLY A 142 -15.25 -3.86 -7.55
CA GLY A 142 -15.30 -5.07 -6.69
C GLY A 142 -14.69 -4.95 -5.28
N ALA A 143 -13.99 -3.86 -4.92
CA ALA A 143 -13.25 -3.76 -3.66
C ALA A 143 -13.11 -2.34 -3.10
N ALA A 144 -12.68 -2.23 -1.84
CA ALA A 144 -12.41 -0.97 -1.17
C ALA A 144 -11.05 -1.00 -0.46
N LEU A 145 -10.21 0.00 -0.71
CA LEU A 145 -8.88 0.12 -0.13
C LEU A 145 -8.92 1.09 1.06
N VAL A 146 -8.56 0.62 2.25
CA VAL A 146 -8.52 1.42 3.48
C VAL A 146 -7.09 1.85 3.77
N VAL A 147 -6.86 3.17 3.78
CA VAL A 147 -5.55 3.81 4.04
C VAL A 147 -5.62 4.75 5.24
N GLY A 148 -4.52 4.87 5.97
CA GLY A 148 -4.46 5.69 7.19
C GLY A 148 -5.22 5.10 8.39
N PRO A 149 -5.36 5.85 9.49
CA PRO A 149 -5.06 7.27 9.61
C PRO A 149 -3.55 7.59 9.64
N ALA A 150 -3.16 8.71 9.04
CA ALA A 150 -1.81 9.27 9.09
C ALA A 150 -1.86 10.80 8.86
N PRO A 151 -0.83 11.57 9.26
CA PRO A 151 -0.70 12.97 8.89
C PRO A 151 -0.79 13.16 7.37
N GLY A 152 -1.40 14.26 6.91
CA GLY A 152 -1.62 14.54 5.49
C GLY A 152 -0.33 14.56 4.69
N ALA A 153 0.75 15.13 5.24
CA ALA A 153 2.08 15.11 4.65
C ALA A 153 2.62 13.69 4.39
N GLU A 154 2.27 12.72 5.24
CA GLU A 154 2.68 11.31 5.12
C GLU A 154 1.70 10.50 4.23
N LEU A 155 0.42 10.86 4.23
CA LEU A 155 -0.61 10.17 3.46
C LEU A 155 -0.64 10.61 1.99
N LEU A 156 -0.32 11.87 1.69
CA LEU A 156 -0.37 12.44 0.34
C LEU A 156 0.43 11.62 -0.70
N PRO A 157 1.68 11.20 -0.42
CA PRO A 157 2.42 10.36 -1.35
C PRO A 157 1.72 9.03 -1.67
N VAL A 158 1.05 8.44 -0.68
CA VAL A 158 0.31 7.17 -0.83
C VAL A 158 -0.95 7.36 -1.66
N LEU A 159 -1.71 8.43 -1.42
CA LEU A 159 -2.92 8.74 -2.22
C LEU A 159 -2.56 8.97 -3.68
N VAL A 160 -1.48 9.71 -3.94
CA VAL A 160 -0.96 9.91 -5.31
C VAL A 160 -0.55 8.57 -5.92
N ALA A 161 0.19 7.73 -5.19
CA ALA A 161 0.59 6.42 -5.70
C ALA A 161 -0.64 5.54 -6.02
N ALA A 162 -1.61 5.43 -5.10
CA ALA A 162 -2.80 4.62 -5.28
C ALA A 162 -3.68 5.10 -6.45
N ALA A 163 -3.94 6.41 -6.52
CA ALA A 163 -4.72 7.02 -7.60
C ALA A 163 -4.05 6.80 -8.96
N GLU A 164 -2.73 6.85 -8.99
CA GLU A 164 -2.02 6.73 -10.24
C GLU A 164 -1.98 5.30 -10.73
N ARG A 165 -1.96 4.25 -9.91
CA ARG A 165 -1.67 2.84 -10.27
C ARG A 165 -2.59 2.18 -11.32
N GLY A 166 -3.60 2.89 -11.83
CA GLY A 166 -4.42 2.45 -12.97
C GLY A 166 -5.51 1.45 -12.58
N VAL A 167 -5.80 1.33 -11.29
CA VAL A 167 -6.88 0.50 -10.79
C VAL A 167 -8.21 1.17 -11.12
N GLU A 168 -9.13 0.43 -11.73
CA GLU A 168 -10.42 0.97 -12.17
C GLU A 168 -11.22 1.49 -10.98
N ALA A 169 -11.62 2.76 -11.07
CA ALA A 169 -12.58 3.32 -10.15
C ALA A 169 -13.93 2.63 -10.35
N GLY A 170 -14.54 2.21 -9.26
CA GLY A 170 -15.79 1.48 -9.28
C GLY A 170 -16.44 1.51 -7.91
N ARG A 171 -17.67 1.03 -7.83
CA ARG A 171 -18.42 0.96 -6.58
C ARG A 171 -18.50 -0.50 -6.13
N PRO A 172 -17.87 -0.88 -5.01
CA PRO A 172 -18.00 -2.22 -4.47
C PRO A 172 -19.41 -2.46 -3.94
N GLU A 173 -19.75 -3.72 -3.69
CA GLU A 173 -21.00 -4.08 -3.06
C GLU A 173 -21.21 -3.37 -1.71
N GLY A 174 -22.47 -3.10 -1.37
CA GLY A 174 -22.79 -2.34 -0.16
C GLY A 174 -22.26 -2.96 1.14
N HIS A 175 -22.12 -4.28 1.20
CA HIS A 175 -21.58 -4.97 2.37
C HIS A 175 -20.05 -4.78 2.50
N VAL A 176 -19.31 -4.85 1.39
CA VAL A 176 -17.87 -4.56 1.30
C VAL A 176 -17.60 -3.12 1.75
N LEU A 177 -18.38 -2.17 1.24
CA LEU A 177 -18.25 -0.77 1.60
C LEU A 177 -18.48 -0.53 3.09
N ARG A 178 -19.54 -1.14 3.68
CA ARG A 178 -19.80 -1.05 5.13
C ARG A 178 -18.64 -1.60 5.94
N LEU A 179 -18.08 -2.75 5.54
CA LEU A 179 -16.95 -3.36 6.22
C LEU A 179 -15.69 -2.48 6.14
N ALA A 180 -15.39 -1.92 4.97
CA ALA A 180 -14.25 -1.02 4.77
C ALA A 180 -14.35 0.26 5.60
N VAL A 181 -15.55 0.88 5.65
CA VAL A 181 -15.80 2.05 6.49
C VAL A 181 -15.65 1.69 7.98
N ALA A 182 -16.15 0.54 8.41
CA ALA A 182 -15.98 0.08 9.79
C ALA A 182 -14.49 -0.17 10.13
N GLN A 183 -13.70 -0.72 9.19
CA GLN A 183 -12.25 -0.86 9.35
C GLN A 183 -11.56 0.49 9.50
N LEU A 184 -11.92 1.48 8.66
CA LEU A 184 -11.37 2.82 8.77
C LEU A 184 -11.62 3.45 10.15
N VAL A 185 -12.86 3.37 10.64
CA VAL A 185 -13.21 3.88 11.98
C VAL A 185 -12.46 3.14 13.09
N ARG A 186 -12.27 1.82 12.97
CA ARG A 186 -11.45 1.03 13.90
C ARG A 186 -9.98 1.49 13.88
N ARG A 187 -9.39 1.67 12.69
CA ARG A 187 -8.02 2.18 12.54
C ARG A 187 -7.89 3.58 13.13
N ALA A 188 -8.84 4.46 12.87
CA ALA A 188 -8.92 5.81 13.45
C ALA A 188 -8.91 5.78 14.98
N ALA A 189 -9.70 4.89 15.59
CA ALA A 189 -9.72 4.72 17.05
C ALA A 189 -8.41 4.17 17.63
N SER A 190 -7.67 3.36 16.87
CA SER A 190 -6.37 2.81 17.27
C SER A 190 -5.21 3.81 17.14
N GLY A 191 -5.44 4.97 16.51
CA GLY A 191 -4.42 6.00 16.31
C GLY A 191 -3.63 5.79 15.01
N ARG A 192 -2.41 6.30 14.96
CA ARG A 192 -1.60 6.35 13.73
C ARG A 192 -1.28 4.96 13.19
N THR A 193 -1.30 4.84 11.87
CA THR A 193 -0.91 3.63 11.14
C THR A 193 0.13 3.95 10.07
N ASP A 194 0.92 2.95 9.68
CA ASP A 194 1.79 3.05 8.51
C ASP A 194 0.93 3.35 7.25
N PRO A 195 1.12 4.50 6.59
CA PRO A 195 0.29 4.90 5.47
C PRO A 195 0.50 4.00 4.25
N TRP A 196 1.66 3.34 4.11
CA TRP A 196 1.97 2.43 3.01
C TRP A 196 1.37 1.03 3.19
N ARG A 197 0.85 0.74 4.39
CA ARG A 197 0.11 -0.49 4.71
C ARG A 197 -1.40 -0.23 4.71
N ALA A 198 -2.01 -0.60 3.59
CA ALA A 198 -3.44 -0.52 3.39
C ALA A 198 -4.13 -1.85 3.71
N THR A 199 -5.45 -1.81 3.80
CA THR A 199 -6.28 -3.01 3.88
C THR A 199 -7.25 -3.00 2.72
N THR A 200 -7.15 -3.98 1.82
CA THR A 200 -8.15 -4.18 0.79
C THR A 200 -9.27 -5.04 1.34
N VAL A 201 -10.51 -4.58 1.17
CA VAL A 201 -11.73 -5.29 1.53
C VAL A 201 -12.43 -5.70 0.25
N THR A 202 -12.70 -6.99 0.09
CA THR A 202 -13.44 -7.59 -1.02
C THR A 202 -14.66 -8.34 -0.49
N ALA A 203 -15.47 -8.92 -1.37
CA ALA A 203 -16.55 -9.81 -0.97
C ALA A 203 -16.06 -11.08 -0.24
N ASP A 204 -14.88 -11.57 -0.63
CA ASP A 204 -14.29 -12.81 -0.09
C ASP A 204 -13.53 -12.60 1.23
N GLY A 205 -13.23 -11.34 1.59
CA GLY A 205 -12.59 -11.03 2.87
C GLY A 205 -11.70 -9.79 2.85
N THR A 206 -10.71 -9.78 3.74
CA THR A 206 -9.77 -8.66 3.89
C THR A 206 -8.34 -9.13 3.67
N VAL A 207 -7.59 -8.39 2.87
CA VAL A 207 -6.19 -8.67 2.54
C VAL A 207 -5.33 -7.46 2.92
N LEU A 208 -4.13 -7.72 3.45
CA LEU A 208 -3.13 -6.68 3.67
C LEU A 208 -2.58 -6.25 2.31
N THR A 209 -2.63 -4.96 2.02
CA THR A 209 -2.18 -4.40 0.75
C THR A 209 -0.98 -3.49 0.96
N ARG A 210 0.06 -3.68 0.16
CA ARG A 210 1.30 -2.89 0.23
C ARG A 210 1.38 -1.97 -0.96
N ILE A 211 1.32 -0.67 -0.70
CA ILE A 211 1.35 0.35 -1.76
C ILE A 211 2.80 0.70 -2.04
N SER A 212 3.24 0.53 -3.28
CA SER A 212 4.57 0.96 -3.70
C SER A 212 4.57 2.46 -4.07
N PRO A 213 5.65 3.20 -3.76
CA PRO A 213 5.77 4.63 -4.04
C PRO A 213 5.67 4.92 -5.54
N HIS A 214 5.28 6.15 -5.86
CA HIS A 214 5.26 6.63 -7.23
C HIS A 214 6.70 6.87 -7.72
N PRO A 215 7.07 6.49 -8.96
CA PRO A 215 8.46 6.52 -9.45
C PRO A 215 9.21 7.87 -9.35
N TRP A 216 8.51 9.00 -9.28
CA TRP A 216 9.14 10.34 -9.14
C TRP A 216 9.06 10.94 -7.73
N GLN A 217 8.59 10.19 -6.75
CA GLN A 217 8.69 10.58 -5.35
C GLN A 217 10.12 10.39 -4.84
N ALA A 218 10.52 11.19 -3.86
CA ALA A 218 11.79 10.97 -3.19
C ALA A 218 11.73 9.63 -2.43
N GLY A 219 12.62 8.70 -2.76
CA GLY A 219 12.82 7.50 -1.96
C GLY A 219 13.61 7.84 -0.71
N GLN A 220 13.15 7.37 0.45
CA GLN A 220 13.98 7.34 1.65
C GLN A 220 14.40 5.88 1.90
N PRO A 221 15.68 5.59 2.16
CA PRO A 221 16.09 4.25 2.53
C PRO A 221 15.49 3.92 3.90
N GLU A 222 14.51 3.03 3.92
CA GLU A 222 13.80 2.63 5.15
C GLU A 222 14.32 1.33 5.75
N ALA A 223 15.27 0.70 5.08
CA ALA A 223 15.50 -0.72 5.22
C ALA A 223 16.64 -1.08 6.18
N THR A 224 16.29 -1.70 7.31
CA THR A 224 17.15 -2.58 8.10
C THR A 224 16.61 -4.02 8.02
N GLY A 225 17.47 -5.00 7.72
CA GLY A 225 17.10 -6.42 7.63
C GLY A 225 17.54 -7.12 6.32
N PRO A 226 17.36 -8.45 6.22
CA PRO A 226 17.71 -9.25 5.05
C PRO A 226 17.00 -8.78 3.77
N PHE A 227 17.65 -8.95 2.60
CA PHE A 227 17.09 -8.51 1.32
C PHE A 227 15.73 -9.16 1.03
N GLU A 228 15.58 -10.43 1.35
CA GLU A 228 14.39 -11.24 1.09
C GLU A 228 13.16 -10.69 1.83
N GLU A 229 13.31 -10.32 3.10
CA GLU A 229 12.23 -9.74 3.89
C GLU A 229 11.77 -8.40 3.32
N ARG A 230 12.74 -7.58 2.88
CA ARG A 230 12.48 -6.28 2.26
C ARG A 230 11.85 -6.43 0.89
N ALA A 231 12.32 -7.36 0.08
CA ALA A 231 11.77 -7.70 -1.23
C ALA A 231 10.29 -8.09 -1.16
N MET A 232 9.90 -8.88 -0.15
CA MET A 232 8.51 -9.25 0.05
C MET A 232 7.60 -8.04 0.30
N THR A 233 8.14 -6.89 0.74
CA THR A 233 7.35 -5.64 0.90
C THR A 233 6.88 -5.04 -0.41
N LEU A 234 7.46 -5.46 -1.53
CA LEU A 234 7.12 -4.97 -2.87
C LEU A 234 6.08 -5.82 -3.59
N VAL A 235 5.76 -7.00 -3.03
CA VAL A 235 4.86 -7.97 -3.64
C VAL A 235 3.43 -7.61 -3.27
N ASP A 236 2.65 -7.18 -4.26
CA ASP A 236 1.21 -6.96 -4.14
C ASP A 236 0.58 -6.94 -5.55
N PRO A 237 -0.53 -7.66 -5.78
CA PRO A 237 -1.11 -7.80 -7.11
C PRO A 237 -1.66 -6.49 -7.68
N ASP A 238 -2.12 -5.56 -6.85
CA ASP A 238 -2.80 -4.34 -7.31
C ASP A 238 -1.94 -3.09 -7.17
N PHE A 239 -1.05 -3.03 -6.17
CA PHE A 239 -0.27 -1.83 -5.85
C PHE A 239 1.24 -2.08 -5.69
N GLY A 240 1.68 -3.32 -5.86
CA GLY A 240 3.09 -3.73 -5.75
C GLY A 240 3.91 -3.37 -6.99
N VAL A 241 5.23 -3.32 -6.84
CA VAL A 241 6.14 -3.37 -7.99
C VAL A 241 6.23 -4.79 -8.52
N VAL A 242 6.20 -5.80 -7.65
CA VAL A 242 6.11 -7.20 -8.05
C VAL A 242 4.66 -7.64 -7.87
N ARG A 243 3.99 -8.02 -8.95
CA ARG A 243 2.57 -8.39 -8.99
C ARG A 243 2.32 -9.81 -8.49
N LEU A 244 3.23 -10.70 -8.88
CA LEU A 244 3.11 -12.12 -8.67
C LEU A 244 4.51 -12.71 -8.55
N ILE A 245 4.63 -13.74 -7.72
CA ILE A 245 5.77 -14.64 -7.69
C ILE A 245 5.21 -16.06 -7.73
N GLU A 246 5.53 -16.80 -8.79
CA GLU A 246 5.19 -18.21 -8.94
C GLU A 246 6.46 -19.05 -8.87
N GLU A 247 6.35 -20.22 -8.26
CA GLU A 247 7.46 -21.17 -8.14
C GLU A 247 7.08 -22.43 -8.90
N ALA A 248 7.98 -22.88 -9.77
CA ALA A 248 7.77 -24.06 -10.57
C ALA A 248 8.97 -25.00 -10.42
N ASP A 249 8.69 -26.26 -10.11
CA ASP A 249 9.67 -27.33 -10.22
C ASP A 249 9.84 -27.69 -11.70
N LEU A 250 11.08 -27.66 -12.19
CA LEU A 250 11.42 -28.33 -13.43
C LEU A 250 11.86 -29.75 -13.08
N PRO A 251 11.05 -30.79 -13.35
CA PRO A 251 11.31 -32.17 -12.89
C PRO A 251 12.58 -32.83 -13.47
N GLN A 252 13.39 -32.10 -14.25
CA GLN A 252 14.55 -32.62 -14.98
C GLN A 252 15.87 -31.88 -14.70
N VAL A 253 15.88 -30.82 -13.88
CA VAL A 253 17.08 -30.02 -13.61
C VAL A 253 17.23 -29.82 -12.10
N PRO A 254 18.44 -29.91 -11.50
CA PRO A 254 18.67 -29.61 -10.07
C PRO A 254 18.60 -28.09 -9.78
N ARG A 255 17.84 -27.33 -10.57
CA ARG A 255 17.69 -25.88 -10.45
C ARG A 255 16.21 -25.55 -10.26
N HIS A 256 15.94 -24.67 -9.31
CA HIS A 256 14.61 -24.14 -9.05
C HIS A 256 14.40 -22.86 -9.83
N HIS A 257 13.17 -22.67 -10.32
CA HIS A 257 12.79 -21.50 -11.10
C HIS A 257 11.70 -20.73 -10.33
N SER A 258 11.85 -19.42 -10.29
CA SER A 258 10.83 -18.52 -9.79
C SER A 258 10.49 -17.51 -10.88
N ARG A 259 9.20 -17.39 -11.19
CA ARG A 259 8.67 -16.41 -12.14
C ARG A 259 8.14 -15.22 -11.36
N ALA A 260 8.48 -14.02 -11.77
CA ALA A 260 7.93 -12.81 -11.19
C ALA A 260 7.35 -11.90 -12.30
N LEU A 261 6.19 -11.32 -12.03
CA LEU A 261 5.61 -10.27 -12.87
C LEU A 261 5.95 -8.92 -12.25
N VAL A 262 6.65 -8.04 -12.99
CA VAL A 262 7.03 -6.72 -12.51
C VAL A 262 6.26 -5.62 -13.23
N ALA A 263 5.70 -4.70 -12.46
CA ALA A 263 5.07 -3.50 -12.96
C ALA A 263 6.12 -2.55 -13.54
N CYS A 264 6.22 -2.55 -14.86
CA CYS A 264 6.92 -1.53 -15.61
C CYS A 264 5.97 -0.34 -15.75
N ASP A 265 6.24 0.71 -14.97
CA ASP A 265 5.69 2.03 -15.27
C ASP A 265 6.49 2.59 -16.45
N ALA A 266 6.40 1.91 -17.61
CA ALA A 266 7.04 2.39 -18.80
C ALA A 266 6.48 3.78 -19.11
N VAL A 267 7.37 4.63 -19.59
CA VAL A 267 7.24 6.07 -19.74
C VAL A 267 5.96 6.53 -20.48
N THR A 268 5.23 5.64 -21.17
CA THR A 268 3.90 5.97 -21.74
C THR A 268 2.79 4.91 -21.60
N ASP A 269 3.07 3.64 -21.29
CA ASP A 269 2.05 2.60 -21.03
C ASP A 269 2.45 1.70 -19.86
N ARG A 270 1.60 1.57 -18.85
CA ARG A 270 1.82 0.60 -17.77
C ARG A 270 1.67 -0.81 -18.30
N ARG A 271 2.69 -1.65 -18.08
CA ARG A 271 2.67 -3.06 -18.47
C ARG A 271 3.40 -3.89 -17.43
N ASP A 272 2.98 -5.13 -17.29
CA ASP A 272 3.70 -6.09 -16.47
C ASP A 272 4.66 -6.88 -17.36
N VAL A 273 5.91 -7.01 -16.93
CA VAL A 273 6.95 -7.80 -17.61
C VAL A 273 7.25 -9.03 -16.77
N GLU A 274 7.28 -10.20 -17.40
CA GLU A 274 7.68 -11.43 -16.73
C GLU A 274 9.21 -11.55 -16.70
N VAL A 275 9.72 -11.95 -15.54
CA VAL A 275 11.12 -12.36 -15.35
C VAL A 275 11.19 -13.74 -14.74
N VAL A 276 12.25 -14.47 -15.06
CA VAL A 276 12.55 -15.77 -14.48
C VAL A 276 13.87 -15.67 -13.73
N GLY A 277 13.85 -16.03 -12.45
CA GLY A 277 15.02 -16.24 -11.63
C GLY A 277 15.33 -17.72 -11.47
N GLU A 278 16.62 -18.04 -11.28
CA GLU A 278 17.10 -19.40 -11.10
C GLU A 278 17.95 -19.51 -9.82
N GLY A 279 17.93 -20.67 -9.16
CA GLY A 279 18.71 -20.92 -7.95
C GLY A 279 18.91 -22.39 -7.65
N ALA A 280 19.81 -22.69 -6.71
CA ALA A 280 20.01 -24.05 -6.20
C ALA A 280 18.84 -24.51 -5.30
N ASP A 281 18.09 -23.56 -4.75
CA ASP A 281 16.83 -23.75 -4.05
C ASP A 281 15.79 -22.65 -4.42
N PHE A 282 14.56 -22.77 -3.93
CA PHE A 282 13.51 -21.78 -4.19
C PHE A 282 13.79 -20.40 -3.58
N ALA A 283 14.54 -20.33 -2.46
CA ALA A 283 14.87 -19.05 -1.85
C ALA A 283 15.84 -18.25 -2.73
N GLU A 284 16.88 -18.92 -3.25
CA GLU A 284 17.81 -18.34 -4.22
C GLU A 284 17.11 -17.96 -5.52
N ALA A 285 16.27 -18.86 -6.07
CA ALA A 285 15.55 -18.59 -7.31
C ALA A 285 14.62 -17.38 -7.18
N ARG A 286 13.92 -17.25 -6.04
CA ARG A 286 13.06 -16.11 -5.73
C ARG A 286 13.85 -14.83 -5.57
N ALA A 287 14.98 -14.87 -4.86
CA ALA A 287 15.85 -13.71 -4.70
C ALA A 287 16.40 -13.24 -6.06
N ASP A 288 16.80 -14.16 -6.93
CA ASP A 288 17.22 -13.85 -8.30
C ASP A 288 16.08 -13.25 -9.14
N ALA A 289 14.88 -13.83 -9.09
CA ALA A 289 13.70 -13.30 -9.79
C ALA A 289 13.37 -11.88 -9.36
N VAL A 290 13.40 -11.59 -8.05
CA VAL A 290 13.17 -10.25 -7.53
C VAL A 290 14.27 -9.28 -7.98
N ARG A 291 15.55 -9.66 -7.94
CA ARG A 291 16.65 -8.79 -8.41
C ARG A 291 16.48 -8.44 -9.88
N ARG A 292 16.14 -9.42 -10.72
CA ARG A 292 15.86 -9.21 -12.15
C ARG A 292 14.65 -8.31 -12.36
N ALA A 293 13.57 -8.52 -11.59
CA ALA A 293 12.40 -7.66 -11.62
C ALA A 293 12.78 -6.21 -11.29
N LEU A 294 13.55 -5.98 -10.23
CA LEU A 294 14.03 -4.65 -9.85
C LEU A 294 14.95 -4.02 -10.89
N ALA A 295 15.77 -4.82 -11.57
CA ALA A 295 16.61 -4.35 -12.67
C ALA A 295 15.76 -3.80 -13.83
N ILE A 296 14.76 -4.58 -14.26
CA ILE A 296 13.83 -4.17 -15.33
C ILE A 296 13.01 -2.95 -14.87
N ARG A 297 12.57 -2.93 -13.62
CA ARG A 297 11.87 -1.79 -13.04
C ARG A 297 12.70 -0.51 -13.15
N ALA A 298 13.95 -0.53 -12.68
CA ALA A 298 14.85 0.61 -12.72
C ALA A 298 15.13 1.07 -14.16
N GLU A 299 15.24 0.14 -15.10
CA GLU A 299 15.37 0.43 -16.52
C GLU A 299 14.10 1.05 -17.13
N SER A 300 12.91 0.71 -16.60
CA SER A 300 11.63 1.22 -17.08
C SER A 300 11.23 2.58 -16.50
N VAL A 301 11.80 2.96 -15.35
CA VAL A 301 11.47 4.20 -14.66
C VAL A 301 12.40 5.31 -15.12
N LEU A 302 11.86 6.27 -15.86
CA LEU A 302 12.59 7.46 -16.29
C LEU A 302 12.28 8.64 -15.37
N ASP A 303 13.29 9.23 -14.73
CA ASP A 303 13.16 10.52 -14.04
C ASP A 303 13.55 11.68 -14.97
N PRO A 304 12.60 12.50 -15.46
CA PRO A 304 12.89 13.58 -16.41
C PRO A 304 13.79 14.69 -15.81
N ARG A 305 13.95 14.75 -14.47
CA ARG A 305 14.86 15.70 -13.81
C ARG A 305 16.33 15.31 -14.02
N ARG A 306 16.61 14.04 -14.33
CA ARG A 306 17.96 13.51 -14.61
C ARG A 306 18.30 13.54 -16.11
N VAL A 307 17.33 13.84 -16.96
CA VAL A 307 17.47 13.84 -18.43
C VAL A 307 17.89 15.22 -18.92
N LEU A 308 18.80 15.24 -19.90
CA LEU A 308 19.35 16.42 -20.53
C LEU A 308 18.85 16.57 -21.97
N ASP A 309 18.49 17.79 -22.35
CA ASP A 309 18.18 18.19 -23.73
C ASP A 309 19.47 18.23 -24.60
N ALA A 310 19.30 18.51 -25.89
CA ALA A 310 20.43 18.65 -26.83
C ALA A 310 21.44 19.74 -26.44
N ALA A 311 20.99 20.78 -25.71
CA ALA A 311 21.86 21.83 -25.18
C ALA A 311 22.56 21.42 -23.87
N GLY A 312 22.24 20.26 -23.31
CA GLY A 312 22.78 19.77 -22.04
C GLY A 312 22.09 20.31 -20.80
N ARG A 313 20.89 20.87 -20.92
CA ARG A 313 20.10 21.39 -19.81
C ARG A 313 19.09 20.34 -19.35
N ALA A 314 18.78 20.31 -18.06
CA ALA A 314 17.78 19.40 -17.52
C ALA A 314 16.40 19.65 -18.16
N VAL A 315 15.72 18.57 -18.57
CA VAL A 315 14.40 18.63 -19.23
C VAL A 315 13.31 19.05 -18.23
N ALA A 316 13.47 18.70 -16.95
CA ALA A 316 12.55 19.11 -15.89
C ALA A 316 13.31 19.75 -14.70
N ALA A 317 12.69 20.77 -14.10
CA ALA A 317 13.20 21.40 -12.89
C ALA A 317 13.05 20.47 -11.66
N PRO A 318 13.91 20.59 -10.64
CA PRO A 318 13.77 19.83 -9.39
C PRO A 318 12.43 20.05 -8.68
N THR A 319 11.83 21.23 -8.85
CA THR A 319 10.54 21.64 -8.27
C THR A 319 9.35 21.39 -9.21
N ALA A 320 9.54 20.68 -10.33
CA ALA A 320 8.47 20.41 -11.27
C ALA A 320 7.31 19.64 -10.60
N THR A 321 6.10 20.08 -10.91
CA THR A 321 4.87 19.40 -10.49
C THR A 321 4.74 18.03 -11.16
N LEU A 322 3.94 17.14 -10.57
CA LEU A 322 3.69 15.81 -11.13
C LEU A 322 3.18 15.85 -12.59
N GLU A 323 2.34 16.84 -12.93
CA GLU A 323 1.84 17.01 -14.30
C GLU A 323 2.93 17.43 -15.28
N GLN A 324 3.83 18.32 -14.86
CA GLN A 324 5.00 18.71 -15.66
C GLN A 324 5.95 17.54 -15.86
N LEU A 325 6.18 16.72 -14.82
CA LEU A 325 7.00 15.50 -14.93
C LEU A 325 6.38 14.51 -15.94
N ARG A 326 5.05 14.31 -15.92
CA ARG A 326 4.35 13.48 -16.93
C ARG A 326 4.51 14.02 -18.35
N ALA A 327 4.36 15.33 -18.53
CA ALA A 327 4.53 15.95 -19.84
C ALA A 327 5.95 15.74 -20.38
N ALA A 328 6.96 16.03 -19.56
CA ALA A 328 8.36 15.83 -19.92
C ALA A 328 8.68 14.37 -20.29
N VAL A 329 8.15 13.42 -19.53
CA VAL A 329 8.29 11.98 -19.77
C VAL A 329 7.70 11.57 -21.13
N ARG A 330 6.50 12.07 -21.47
CA ARG A 330 5.88 11.84 -22.78
C ARG A 330 6.73 12.42 -23.91
N ASP A 331 7.25 13.64 -23.74
CA ASP A 331 8.09 14.29 -24.76
C ASP A 331 9.41 13.54 -24.96
N ILE A 332 10.05 13.09 -23.88
CA ILE A 332 11.30 12.31 -23.96
C ILE A 332 11.06 10.98 -24.68
N VAL A 333 9.95 10.29 -24.42
CA VAL A 333 9.69 9.01 -25.10
C VAL A 333 9.20 9.14 -26.53
N ALA A 334 8.67 10.29 -26.93
CA ALA A 334 8.42 10.58 -28.34
C ALA A 334 9.73 10.70 -29.14
N ALA A 335 10.83 11.14 -28.51
CA ALA A 335 12.13 11.34 -29.16
C ALA A 335 13.32 10.93 -28.25
N PRO A 336 13.46 9.64 -27.88
CA PRO A 336 14.42 9.21 -26.85
C PRO A 336 15.88 9.25 -27.31
N ALA A 337 16.12 9.36 -28.62
CA ALA A 337 17.46 9.54 -29.18
C ALA A 337 17.97 10.99 -29.09
N GLU A 338 17.06 11.97 -28.94
CA GLU A 338 17.40 13.41 -28.84
C GLU A 338 17.71 13.84 -27.40
N CYS A 339 17.33 13.01 -26.43
CA CYS A 339 17.57 13.22 -25.02
C CYS A 339 18.71 12.35 -24.52
N THR A 340 19.47 12.86 -23.55
CA THR A 340 20.62 12.13 -22.99
C THR A 340 20.61 12.08 -21.48
N VAL A 341 21.31 11.09 -20.91
CA VAL A 341 21.64 11.01 -19.49
C VAL A 341 23.15 10.94 -19.29
N PRO A 342 23.67 11.47 -18.17
CA PRO A 342 25.08 11.31 -17.85
C PRO A 342 25.40 9.86 -17.50
N GLY A 343 26.52 9.36 -18.02
CA GLY A 343 27.14 8.11 -17.60
C GLY A 343 28.66 8.25 -17.47
N ARG A 344 29.30 7.24 -16.89
CA ARG A 344 30.75 7.21 -16.65
C ARG A 344 31.41 6.15 -17.51
N ARG A 345 32.37 6.54 -18.36
CA ARG A 345 33.10 5.60 -19.20
C ARG A 345 34.01 4.73 -18.32
N LEU A 346 34.01 3.41 -18.55
CA LEU A 346 34.77 2.47 -17.72
C LEU A 346 36.29 2.64 -17.86
N ALA A 347 36.78 3.05 -19.02
CA ALA A 347 38.20 3.14 -19.32
C ALA A 347 38.93 4.26 -18.54
N ASP A 348 38.27 5.40 -18.34
CA ASP A 348 38.89 6.64 -17.84
C ASP A 348 38.03 7.38 -16.80
N SER A 349 36.86 6.84 -16.44
CA SER A 349 35.85 7.47 -15.58
C SER A 349 35.33 8.82 -16.09
N ALA A 350 35.54 9.16 -17.36
CA ALA A 350 35.05 10.41 -17.93
C ALA A 350 33.52 10.41 -18.02
N THR A 351 32.91 11.54 -17.69
CA THR A 351 31.47 11.75 -17.85
C THR A 351 31.14 11.90 -19.33
N VAL A 352 30.25 11.06 -19.83
CA VAL A 352 29.77 11.07 -21.21
C VAL A 352 28.24 11.11 -21.24
N ARG A 353 27.69 11.67 -22.32
CA ARG A 353 26.24 11.71 -22.54
C ARG A 353 25.80 10.46 -23.29
N ILE A 354 24.80 9.77 -22.76
CA ILE A 354 24.25 8.55 -23.35
C ILE A 354 22.82 8.83 -23.81
N PRO A 355 22.44 8.47 -25.05
CA PRO A 355 21.06 8.50 -25.49
C PRO A 355 20.13 7.77 -24.52
N VAL A 356 18.98 8.38 -24.20
CA VAL A 356 17.97 7.78 -23.31
C VAL A 356 17.53 6.42 -23.86
N SER A 357 17.45 6.25 -25.18
CA SER A 357 17.11 4.99 -25.86
C SER A 357 18.07 3.82 -25.58
N LEU A 358 19.31 4.09 -25.13
CA LEU A 358 20.27 3.06 -24.73
C LEU A 358 20.21 2.80 -23.22
N ALA A 359 19.99 3.84 -22.41
CA ALA A 359 19.96 3.75 -20.96
C ALA A 359 18.65 3.14 -20.44
N PHE A 360 17.50 3.57 -20.96
CA PHE A 360 16.17 3.25 -20.47
C PHE A 360 15.33 2.47 -21.47
N ARG A 361 14.35 1.73 -20.96
CA ARG A 361 13.34 1.05 -21.77
C ARG A 361 12.23 2.04 -22.16
N CYS A 362 12.35 2.59 -23.36
CA CYS A 362 11.40 3.53 -23.94
C CYS A 362 10.33 2.87 -24.85
N SER A 363 10.45 1.57 -25.12
CA SER A 363 9.54 0.81 -25.98
C SER A 363 9.45 -0.66 -25.53
N ASP A 364 8.63 -1.46 -26.20
CA ASP A 364 8.50 -2.91 -25.95
C ASP A 364 9.78 -3.70 -26.28
N ALA A 365 10.61 -3.17 -27.17
CA ALA A 365 11.90 -3.77 -27.45
C ALA A 365 12.81 -3.59 -26.21
N PRO A 366 13.48 -4.66 -25.73
CA PRO A 366 14.58 -4.47 -24.79
C PRO A 366 15.58 -3.49 -25.42
N PRO A 367 16.12 -2.53 -24.64
CA PRO A 367 17.11 -1.61 -25.18
C PRO A 367 18.27 -2.42 -25.77
N ALA A 368 18.77 -1.96 -26.91
CA ALA A 368 19.61 -2.74 -27.81
C ALA A 368 20.94 -3.23 -27.18
N THR A 369 21.34 -2.70 -26.03
CA THR A 369 22.60 -3.06 -25.36
C THR A 369 22.52 -2.90 -23.84
N GLY A 370 23.02 -3.91 -23.11
CA GLY A 370 23.59 -3.72 -21.77
C GLY A 370 23.36 -4.81 -20.73
N GLY A 371 24.36 -5.00 -19.86
CA GLY A 371 24.25 -5.81 -18.65
C GLY A 371 23.76 -4.97 -17.47
N LEU A 372 22.77 -5.48 -16.73
CA LEU A 372 22.24 -4.84 -15.53
C LEU A 372 22.78 -5.55 -14.28
N GLY A 373 23.20 -4.77 -13.30
CA GLY A 373 23.60 -5.25 -11.99
C GLY A 373 22.79 -4.59 -10.88
N VAL A 374 22.26 -5.42 -9.98
CA VAL A 374 21.46 -4.98 -8.83
C VAL A 374 22.07 -5.58 -7.57
N ALA A 375 22.55 -4.73 -6.67
CA ALA A 375 23.19 -5.17 -5.43
C ALA A 375 23.02 -4.16 -4.30
N ALA A 376 23.43 -4.52 -3.09
CA ALA A 376 23.41 -3.62 -1.94
C ALA A 376 24.54 -2.57 -1.97
N THR A 377 25.62 -2.83 -2.73
CA THR A 377 26.76 -1.92 -2.85
C THR A 377 27.02 -1.53 -4.30
N GLU A 378 27.64 -0.37 -4.47
CA GLU A 378 28.02 0.16 -5.77
C GLU A 378 29.00 -0.75 -6.52
N GLU A 379 30.01 -1.27 -5.83
CA GLU A 379 31.04 -2.13 -6.41
C GLU A 379 30.45 -3.45 -6.90
N GLU A 380 29.55 -4.04 -6.11
CA GLU A 380 28.91 -5.31 -6.45
C GLU A 380 27.92 -5.14 -7.60
N ALA A 381 27.13 -4.06 -7.59
CA ALA A 381 26.22 -3.74 -8.70
C ALA A 381 27.01 -3.51 -10.00
N LEU A 382 28.17 -2.86 -9.93
CA LEU A 382 29.03 -2.69 -11.09
C LEU A 382 29.62 -4.01 -11.57
N ARG A 383 30.14 -4.84 -10.66
CA ARG A 383 30.71 -6.15 -10.98
C ARG A 383 29.68 -7.01 -11.73
N LEU A 384 28.46 -7.11 -11.20
CA LEU A 384 27.37 -7.86 -11.82
C LEU A 384 26.97 -7.28 -13.19
N ALA A 385 26.91 -5.95 -13.31
CA ALA A 385 26.58 -5.30 -14.58
C ALA A 385 27.64 -5.58 -15.66
N VAL A 386 28.92 -5.58 -15.28
CA VAL A 386 30.06 -5.90 -16.17
C VAL A 386 30.09 -7.38 -16.51
N GLU A 387 29.86 -8.29 -15.56
CA GLU A 387 29.80 -9.75 -15.83
C GLU A 387 28.65 -10.12 -16.77
N ALA A 388 27.52 -9.41 -16.67
CA ALA A 388 26.40 -9.54 -17.59
C ALA A 388 26.64 -8.86 -18.95
N ALA A 389 27.64 -7.97 -19.05
CA ALA A 389 27.98 -7.27 -20.28
C ALA A 389 29.18 -7.94 -20.98
N PRO A 390 29.10 -8.25 -22.28
CA PRO A 390 30.20 -8.88 -22.98
C PRO A 390 31.29 -7.86 -23.37
N THR A 391 32.05 -7.23 -22.45
CA THR A 391 33.01 -6.19 -22.90
C THR A 391 34.30 -5.97 -22.09
N SER A 392 35.40 -6.00 -22.83
CA SER A 392 36.62 -5.18 -22.66
C SER A 392 36.64 -3.97 -23.61
N ASP A 393 35.47 -3.56 -24.12
CA ASP A 393 35.29 -2.46 -25.09
C ASP A 393 35.55 -1.09 -24.43
N PRO A 394 36.46 -0.26 -24.97
CA PRO A 394 36.76 1.07 -24.42
C PRO A 394 35.57 2.05 -24.49
N ARG A 395 34.52 1.73 -25.24
CA ARG A 395 33.27 2.50 -25.34
C ARG A 395 32.23 2.09 -24.30
N ALA A 396 32.55 1.16 -23.39
CA ALA A 396 31.66 0.76 -22.33
C ALA A 396 31.46 1.89 -21.30
N VAL A 397 30.20 2.18 -20.98
CA VAL A 397 29.80 3.26 -20.10
C VAL A 397 28.79 2.76 -19.09
N VAL A 398 28.97 3.15 -17.83
CA VAL A 398 28.05 2.85 -16.73
C VAL A 398 27.03 3.98 -16.58
N VAL A 399 25.77 3.60 -16.48
CA VAL A 399 24.65 4.47 -16.10
C VAL A 399 24.14 4.05 -14.73
N ASP A 400 24.02 5.01 -13.82
CA ASP A 400 23.43 4.80 -12.50
C ASP A 400 21.88 4.95 -12.62
N LEU A 401 21.14 3.89 -12.30
CA LEU A 401 19.66 3.79 -12.42
C LEU A 401 18.96 3.74 -11.05
N ASP A 402 19.63 4.18 -10.00
CA ASP A 402 19.24 4.15 -8.60
C ASP A 402 18.26 5.27 -8.17
N HIS A 403 17.68 6.04 -9.10
CA HIS A 403 16.68 7.06 -8.77
C HIS A 403 15.29 6.50 -8.49
N ASP A 404 15.04 5.22 -8.79
CA ASP A 404 13.76 4.62 -8.48
C ASP A 404 13.56 4.54 -6.94
N PRO A 405 12.46 5.10 -6.40
CA PRO A 405 12.27 5.18 -4.96
C PRO A 405 12.05 3.81 -4.31
N VAL A 406 11.65 2.79 -5.06
CA VAL A 406 11.55 1.41 -4.57
C VAL A 406 12.93 0.79 -4.41
N VAL A 407 13.79 0.96 -5.41
CA VAL A 407 15.21 0.58 -5.35
C VAL A 407 15.90 1.26 -4.16
N ALA A 408 15.69 2.58 -4.01
CA ALA A 408 16.25 3.35 -2.90
C ALA A 408 15.71 2.89 -1.53
N ARG A 409 14.40 2.61 -1.40
CA ARG A 409 13.81 2.07 -0.16
C ARG A 409 14.42 0.72 0.23
N LEU A 410 14.75 -0.11 -0.76
CA LEU A 410 15.45 -1.37 -0.55
C LEU A 410 16.96 -1.22 -0.32
N GLY A 411 17.51 0.00 -0.29
CA GLY A 411 18.95 0.22 -0.12
C GLY A 411 19.77 -0.56 -1.16
N LEU A 412 19.30 -0.57 -2.41
CA LEU A 412 19.98 -1.21 -3.52
C LEU A 412 20.55 -0.15 -4.47
N VAL A 413 21.58 -0.55 -5.18
CA VAL A 413 22.17 0.17 -6.30
C VAL A 413 21.87 -0.60 -7.56
N VAL A 414 21.42 0.11 -8.60
CA VAL A 414 21.23 -0.45 -9.93
C VAL A 414 22.15 0.25 -10.91
N ARG A 415 22.97 -0.55 -11.60
CA ARG A 415 23.89 -0.08 -12.64
C ARG A 415 23.62 -0.79 -13.94
N LYS A 416 23.73 -0.03 -15.03
CA LYS A 416 23.67 -0.57 -16.39
C LYS A 416 24.96 -0.25 -17.12
N VAL A 417 25.55 -1.25 -17.76
CA VAL A 417 26.65 -1.03 -18.71
C VAL A 417 26.07 -0.97 -20.10
N VAL A 418 26.35 0.10 -20.85
CA VAL A 418 25.99 0.25 -22.26
C VAL A 418 27.24 0.41 -23.12
N ILE A 419 27.16 0.00 -24.38
CA ILE A 419 28.22 0.20 -25.37
C ILE A 419 27.78 1.31 -26.29
N LEU A 420 28.54 2.41 -26.33
CA LEU A 420 28.27 3.49 -27.28
C LEU A 420 28.60 3.02 -28.72
N PRO A 421 27.81 3.42 -29.72
CA PRO A 421 28.01 3.03 -31.12
C PRO A 421 29.35 3.48 -31.69
#